data_AF-A0A6A8GGW9-F1
#
_entry.id   AF-A0A6A8GGW9-F1
#
_cell.length_a   1.000
_cell.length_b   1.000
_cell.length_c   1.000
_cell.angle_alpha   90.00
_cell.angle_beta   90.00
_cell.angle_gamma   90.00
#
_symmetry.space_group_name_H-M   'P 1'
#
loop_
_entity.id
_entity.type
_entity.pdbx_description
1 polymer ?
#
loop_
_entity_poly.entity_id
_entity_poly.type
_entity_poly.pdbx_seq_one_letter_code
_entity_poly.pdbx_strand_id
1 'polypeptide(L)'
;MYRREVLLAVAGSFVATTGCLSEAGDTTQAPLERTSETTPSATGASSPLPHGLTNETLTSCEATFVTSEKDYGTNTGRPRVESVETTADGVRAVVESEWGKKTPPRHTLRFEAADDVDDSRIVVSATDSELTESDSLQRALSDAASGTPRELQYEDEAFDSTLMALDAATDDEFGGDESRTVYVDYEGTPVEVAYEHRPPLYADYRVEAYYYVTESGVYRTENRSVDPTDGLSMDWCLDE
;
A
#
# COMPACT_ATOMS: atom_id res chain seq x y z
N MET A 1 -31.69 -12.42 5.91
CA MET A 1 -31.61 -13.43 6.98
C MET A 1 -31.16 -14.75 6.36
N TYR A 2 -30.13 -15.40 6.95
CA TYR A 2 -29.56 -16.73 6.64
C TYR A 2 -28.72 -16.84 5.35
N ARG A 3 -27.57 -17.54 5.29
CA ARG A 3 -26.73 -18.22 6.31
C ARG A 3 -25.35 -18.45 5.67
N ARG A 4 -24.31 -18.41 6.51
CA ARG A 4 -22.91 -18.71 6.23
C ARG A 4 -22.73 -20.23 6.15
N GLU A 5 -22.06 -20.75 5.12
CA GLU A 5 -21.52 -22.13 5.15
C GLU A 5 -19.99 -22.10 5.05
N VAL A 6 -19.38 -22.65 6.09
CA VAL A 6 -17.94 -22.90 6.26
C VAL A 6 -17.75 -24.39 6.02
N LEU A 7 -16.84 -24.77 5.12
CA LEU A 7 -16.44 -26.16 4.91
C LEU A 7 -15.11 -26.40 5.65
N LEU A 8 -15.23 -27.09 6.79
CA LEU A 8 -14.16 -27.83 7.44
C LEU A 8 -14.10 -29.22 6.82
N ALA A 9 -12.90 -29.67 6.42
CA ALA A 9 -12.63 -31.08 6.16
C ALA A 9 -11.42 -31.51 7.00
N VAL A 10 -11.66 -32.48 7.89
CA VAL A 10 -10.69 -33.15 8.74
C VAL A 10 -10.71 -34.64 8.44
N ALA A 11 -9.50 -35.22 8.44
CA ALA A 11 -9.11 -36.62 8.68
C ALA A 11 -9.11 -37.65 7.55
N GLY A 12 -8.01 -38.42 7.53
CA GLY A 12 -7.91 -39.72 6.84
C GLY A 12 -6.47 -40.25 6.74
N SER A 13 -5.91 -40.78 7.81
CA SER A 13 -4.62 -41.48 7.86
C SER A 13 -4.60 -42.79 7.06
N PHE A 14 -3.44 -43.15 6.48
CA PHE A 14 -3.05 -44.55 6.25
C PHE A 14 -1.55 -44.75 6.54
N VAL A 15 -1.25 -45.83 7.27
CA VAL A 15 0.07 -46.36 7.60
C VAL A 15 0.34 -47.54 6.67
N ALA A 16 1.57 -47.66 6.15
CA ALA A 16 2.11 -48.93 5.69
C ALA A 16 3.62 -49.01 6.03
N THR A 17 3.99 -50.02 6.81
CA THR A 17 5.34 -50.43 7.17
C THR A 17 5.68 -51.75 6.47
N THR A 18 6.90 -51.85 5.91
CA THR A 18 7.73 -53.05 5.59
C THR A 18 8.80 -52.56 4.59
N GLY A 19 10.13 -52.71 4.69
CA GLY A 19 11.04 -53.55 5.47
C GLY A 19 11.89 -54.41 4.52
N CYS A 20 13.19 -54.14 4.33
CA CYS A 20 14.21 -55.16 4.04
C CYS A 20 15.68 -54.67 4.14
N LEU A 21 16.48 -55.47 4.85
CA LEU A 21 17.95 -55.45 5.01
C LEU A 21 18.69 -55.89 3.73
N SER A 22 19.97 -55.48 3.56
CA SER A 22 21.14 -56.39 3.48
C SER A 22 22.47 -55.68 3.14
N GLU A 23 23.55 -56.29 3.66
CA GLU A 23 24.99 -55.98 3.61
C GLU A 23 25.73 -56.30 2.28
N ALA A 24 26.89 -55.64 2.12
CA ALA A 24 28.16 -56.05 1.47
C ALA A 24 28.27 -56.21 -0.06
N GLY A 25 29.24 -55.50 -0.66
CA GLY A 25 29.81 -55.78 -1.98
C GLY A 25 30.77 -54.69 -2.48
N ASP A 26 32.03 -55.07 -2.70
CA ASP A 26 33.15 -54.23 -3.18
C ASP A 26 33.11 -54.01 -4.71
N THR A 27 33.93 -53.07 -5.20
CA THR A 27 34.39 -52.77 -6.57
C THR A 27 33.57 -51.88 -7.55
N THR A 28 34.18 -50.70 -7.79
CA THR A 28 34.43 -49.99 -9.09
C THR A 28 33.25 -49.53 -9.96
N GLN A 29 32.99 -48.22 -10.00
CA GLN A 29 32.99 -47.33 -11.19
C GLN A 29 32.32 -45.98 -10.86
N ALA A 30 32.99 -44.88 -11.22
CA ALA A 30 32.39 -43.55 -11.39
C ALA A 30 32.23 -43.29 -12.91
N PRO A 31 31.61 -42.19 -13.39
CA PRO A 31 30.64 -41.25 -12.79
C PRO A 31 29.40 -41.03 -13.71
N LEU A 32 28.31 -40.45 -13.19
CA LEU A 32 27.33 -39.56 -13.88
C LEU A 32 25.94 -39.74 -13.25
N GLU A 33 25.51 -38.79 -12.41
CA GLU A 33 24.07 -38.59 -12.19
C GLU A 33 23.70 -37.12 -12.25
N ARG A 34 22.74 -36.85 -13.15
CA ARG A 34 21.90 -35.67 -13.19
C ARG A 34 20.89 -35.73 -12.05
N THR A 35 20.71 -34.60 -11.38
CA THR A 35 19.48 -34.09 -10.73
C THR A 35 18.44 -35.09 -10.24
N SER A 36 18.19 -35.08 -8.93
CA SER A 36 16.83 -34.93 -8.39
C SER A 36 16.86 -34.40 -6.97
N GLU A 37 15.89 -33.52 -6.70
CA GLU A 37 15.68 -32.72 -5.49
C GLU A 37 15.69 -33.55 -4.20
N THR A 38 16.42 -33.05 -3.20
CA THR A 38 16.11 -33.31 -1.80
C THR A 38 15.80 -31.96 -1.18
N THR A 39 14.51 -31.63 -1.07
CA THR A 39 14.04 -30.58 -0.18
C THR A 39 14.47 -30.94 1.23
N PRO A 40 15.32 -30.15 1.92
CA PRO A 40 15.56 -30.38 3.33
C PRO A 40 14.24 -30.13 4.07
N SER A 41 13.70 -31.18 4.69
CA SER A 41 12.61 -31.03 5.66
C SER A 41 13.09 -30.12 6.78
N ALA A 42 12.39 -29.00 6.95
CA ALA A 42 12.53 -28.08 8.05
C ALA A 42 12.25 -28.81 9.37
N THR A 43 13.31 -29.30 10.00
CA THR A 43 13.36 -29.52 11.45
C THR A 43 14.72 -28.99 11.90
N GLY A 44 14.88 -27.68 11.80
CA GLY A 44 16.00 -26.97 12.39
C GLY A 44 15.86 -27.09 13.90
N ALA A 45 16.74 -27.86 14.52
CA ALA A 45 17.01 -27.71 15.94
C ALA A 45 17.41 -26.25 16.15
N SER A 46 16.59 -25.51 16.90
CA SER A 46 16.89 -24.14 17.30
C SER A 46 18.21 -24.16 18.07
N SER A 47 19.30 -23.73 17.43
CA SER A 47 20.39 -23.16 18.20
C SER A 47 19.79 -21.97 18.97
N PRO A 48 20.11 -21.81 20.26
CA PRO A 48 19.61 -20.67 21.00
C PRO A 48 20.15 -19.40 20.32
N LEU A 49 19.25 -18.48 20.00
CA LEU A 49 19.59 -17.11 19.64
C LEU A 49 20.57 -16.58 20.71
N PRO A 50 21.51 -15.67 20.36
CA PRO A 50 22.33 -14.99 21.36
C PRO A 50 21.41 -14.49 22.49
N HIS A 51 21.79 -14.73 23.75
CA HIS A 51 20.90 -14.55 24.90
C HIS A 51 20.11 -13.22 24.83
N GLY A 52 18.77 -13.32 24.75
CA GLY A 52 17.87 -12.15 24.78
C GLY A 52 17.26 -11.76 23.43
N LEU A 53 17.75 -12.30 22.31
CA LEU A 53 17.11 -12.09 21.01
C LEU A 53 15.91 -13.01 20.84
N THR A 54 14.77 -12.41 20.49
CA THR A 54 13.53 -13.08 20.14
C THR A 54 12.98 -12.49 18.84
N ASN A 55 11.99 -13.15 18.24
CA ASN A 55 11.25 -12.56 17.13
C ASN A 55 10.61 -11.21 17.54
N GLU A 56 10.23 -11.06 18.81
CA GLU A 56 9.70 -9.82 19.37
C GLU A 56 10.76 -8.70 19.39
N THR A 57 12.01 -9.04 19.73
CA THR A 57 13.15 -8.10 19.67
C THR A 57 13.38 -7.61 18.24
N LEU A 58 13.41 -8.51 17.25
CA LEU A 58 13.60 -8.16 15.84
C LEU A 58 12.44 -7.31 15.30
N THR A 59 11.20 -7.67 15.63
CA THR A 59 10.01 -6.88 15.28
C THR A 59 10.05 -5.50 15.95
N SER A 60 10.52 -5.39 17.19
CA SER A 60 10.66 -4.10 17.90
C SER A 60 11.75 -3.22 17.28
N CYS A 61 12.90 -3.80 16.94
CA CYS A 61 13.99 -3.11 16.24
C CYS A 61 13.53 -2.56 14.88
N GLU A 62 12.86 -3.38 14.07
CA GLU A 62 12.31 -2.93 12.78
C GLU A 62 11.22 -1.88 12.99
N ALA A 63 10.32 -2.04 13.96
CA ALA A 63 9.27 -1.05 14.24
C ALA A 63 9.87 0.32 14.61
N THR A 64 10.92 0.32 15.43
CA THR A 64 11.60 1.56 15.83
C THR A 64 12.31 2.21 14.65
N PHE A 65 13.06 1.43 13.87
CA PHE A 65 13.74 1.93 12.66
C PHE A 65 12.74 2.52 11.67
N VAL A 66 11.68 1.79 11.39
CA VAL A 66 10.59 2.20 10.49
C VAL A 66 9.98 3.54 10.92
N THR A 67 9.69 3.74 12.21
CA THR A 67 9.14 5.03 12.66
C THR A 67 10.09 6.21 12.52
N SER A 68 11.40 5.94 12.44
CA SER A 68 12.42 6.98 12.26
C SER A 68 12.64 7.37 10.79
N GLU A 69 12.34 6.48 9.84
CA GLU A 69 12.56 6.70 8.40
C GLU A 69 11.38 7.38 7.71
N LYS A 70 11.64 8.56 7.12
CA LYS A 70 10.61 9.42 6.53
C LYS A 70 10.31 9.11 5.06
N ASP A 71 11.20 8.39 4.38
CA ASP A 71 11.13 8.19 2.93
C ASP A 71 10.15 7.08 2.52
N TYR A 72 9.80 6.21 3.45
CA TYR A 72 8.93 5.05 3.21
C TYR A 72 7.43 5.32 3.41
N GLY A 73 7.04 6.53 3.84
CA GLY A 73 5.64 6.88 4.07
C GLY A 73 5.14 6.50 5.47
N THR A 74 3.88 6.07 5.60
CA THR A 74 3.30 5.68 6.89
C THR A 74 3.30 4.15 7.00
N ASN A 75 3.92 3.58 8.04
CA ASN A 75 3.79 2.15 8.34
C ASN A 75 2.31 1.85 8.68
N THR A 76 1.68 1.00 7.88
CA THR A 76 0.26 0.62 8.02
C THR A 76 0.08 -0.74 8.70
N GLY A 77 1.17 -1.49 8.88
CA GLY A 77 1.18 -2.80 9.51
C GLY A 77 2.01 -2.86 10.79
N ARG A 78 2.21 -4.07 11.29
CA ARG A 78 3.23 -4.36 12.31
C ARG A 78 4.33 -5.18 11.63
N PRO A 79 5.62 -4.87 11.85
CA PRO A 79 6.69 -5.68 11.29
C PRO A 79 6.55 -7.14 11.69
N ARG A 80 6.83 -8.04 10.76
CA ARG A 80 6.70 -9.49 10.94
C ARG A 80 7.98 -10.20 10.53
N VAL A 81 8.47 -11.09 11.37
CA VAL A 81 9.64 -11.93 11.03
C VAL A 81 9.16 -13.05 10.09
N GLU A 82 9.58 -13.00 8.82
CA GLU A 82 9.20 -14.00 7.81
C GLU A 82 10.07 -15.25 7.87
N SER A 83 11.37 -15.08 8.13
CA SER A 83 12.29 -16.21 8.23
C SER A 83 13.44 -15.91 9.19
N VAL A 84 13.94 -16.98 9.81
CA VAL A 84 15.11 -16.97 10.69
C VAL A 84 15.98 -18.17 10.32
N GLU A 85 17.25 -17.91 10.09
CA GLU A 85 18.29 -18.90 9.84
C GLU A 85 19.41 -18.72 10.86
N THR A 86 19.76 -19.79 11.58
CA THR A 86 20.92 -19.75 12.48
C THR A 86 22.17 -20.19 11.74
N THR A 87 23.22 -19.39 11.84
CA THR A 87 24.55 -19.70 11.30
C THR A 87 25.50 -20.09 12.44
N ALA A 88 26.75 -20.44 12.11
CA ALA A 88 27.77 -20.74 13.12
C ALA A 88 28.11 -19.52 14.00
N ASP A 89 27.97 -18.32 13.44
CA ASP A 89 28.48 -17.07 14.02
C ASP A 89 27.34 -16.10 14.42
N GLY A 90 26.08 -16.47 14.20
CA GLY A 90 24.94 -15.58 14.45
C GLY A 90 23.61 -16.06 13.87
N VAL A 91 22.72 -15.10 13.62
CA VAL A 91 21.35 -15.32 13.14
C VAL A 91 21.06 -14.39 11.97
N ARG A 92 20.63 -14.93 10.84
CA ARG A 92 20.07 -14.17 9.72
C ARG A 92 18.55 -14.16 9.84
N ALA A 93 17.93 -13.00 9.66
CA ALA A 93 16.48 -12.89 9.68
C ALA A 93 15.97 -11.99 8.56
N VAL A 94 14.77 -12.27 8.07
CA VAL A 94 14.03 -11.40 7.17
C VAL A 94 12.82 -10.87 7.92
N VAL A 95 12.71 -9.55 8.00
CA VAL A 95 11.57 -8.87 8.61
C VAL A 95 10.84 -8.09 7.52
N GLU A 96 9.54 -8.34 7.37
CA GLU A 96 8.68 -7.58 6.48
C GLU A 96 7.93 -6.48 7.22
N SER A 97 7.88 -5.31 6.61
CA SER A 97 7.10 -4.15 7.05
C SER A 97 6.11 -3.73 5.95
N GLU A 98 4.85 -3.49 6.31
CA GLU A 98 3.81 -3.02 5.37
C GLU A 98 3.72 -1.49 5.44
N TRP A 99 3.79 -0.84 4.28
CA TRP A 99 3.86 0.61 4.15
C TRP A 99 2.77 1.14 3.27
N GLY A 100 2.10 2.20 3.71
CA GLY A 100 1.24 3.02 2.88
C GLY A 100 1.98 4.29 2.45
N LYS A 101 2.09 4.55 1.15
CA LYS A 101 2.26 5.95 0.71
C LYS A 101 0.93 6.64 0.93
N LYS A 102 0.78 7.44 2.00
CA LYS A 102 -0.38 8.32 2.15
C LYS A 102 -0.25 9.46 1.14
N THR A 103 -0.91 9.35 -0.01
CA THR A 103 -1.11 10.55 -0.83
C THR A 103 -2.10 11.45 -0.09
N PRO A 104 -1.91 12.77 -0.04
CA PRO A 104 -2.97 13.65 0.46
C PRO A 104 -4.25 13.43 -0.37
N PRO A 105 -5.45 13.59 0.23
CA PRO A 105 -6.67 13.64 -0.57
C PRO A 105 -6.51 14.68 -1.67
N ARG A 106 -7.01 14.37 -2.87
CA ARG A 106 -7.01 15.32 -3.98
C ARG A 106 -8.45 15.70 -4.27
N HIS A 107 -8.70 17.00 -4.27
CA HIS A 107 -9.97 17.56 -4.68
C HIS A 107 -9.76 18.28 -6.01
N THR A 108 -10.69 18.09 -6.94
CA THR A 108 -10.58 18.66 -8.29
C THR A 108 -11.95 19.09 -8.76
N LEU A 109 -12.04 20.29 -9.35
CA LEU A 109 -13.22 20.77 -10.04
C LEU A 109 -12.96 20.69 -11.54
N ARG A 110 -13.80 19.97 -12.26
CA ARG A 110 -13.70 19.81 -13.71
C ARG A 110 -14.93 20.43 -14.38
N PHE A 111 -14.68 21.18 -15.44
CA PHE A 111 -15.68 21.88 -16.24
C PHE A 111 -15.59 21.39 -17.68
N GLU A 112 -16.69 20.86 -18.21
CA GLU A 112 -16.75 20.32 -19.57
C GLU A 112 -18.12 20.63 -20.19
N ALA A 113 -18.15 20.99 -21.48
CA ALA A 113 -19.43 21.10 -22.18
C ALA A 113 -20.10 19.73 -22.22
N ALA A 114 -21.40 19.70 -21.92
CA ALA A 114 -22.18 18.47 -21.92
C ALA A 114 -23.12 18.45 -23.11
N ASP A 115 -22.92 17.47 -24.00
CA ASP A 115 -23.84 17.21 -25.10
C ASP A 115 -25.08 16.44 -24.57
N ASP A 116 -26.26 16.77 -25.08
CA ASP A 116 -27.51 16.03 -24.84
C ASP A 116 -27.93 15.89 -23.36
N VAL A 117 -27.78 16.96 -22.57
CA VAL A 117 -28.36 17.02 -21.21
C VAL A 117 -29.83 17.41 -21.29
N ASP A 118 -30.70 16.60 -20.68
CA ASP A 118 -32.12 16.96 -20.48
C ASP A 118 -32.20 18.18 -19.54
N ASP A 119 -32.96 19.20 -19.92
CA ASP A 119 -33.16 20.44 -19.13
C ASP A 119 -33.52 20.17 -17.66
N SER A 120 -34.18 19.05 -17.36
CA SER A 120 -34.51 18.64 -15.99
C SER A 120 -33.31 18.26 -15.11
N ARG A 121 -32.13 18.06 -15.70
CA ARG A 121 -30.86 17.80 -14.99
C ARG A 121 -30.04 19.07 -14.75
N ILE A 122 -30.42 20.19 -15.37
CA ILE A 122 -29.81 21.50 -15.15
C ILE A 122 -30.34 22.02 -13.81
N VAL A 123 -29.44 22.14 -12.84
CA VAL A 123 -29.80 22.50 -11.46
C VAL A 123 -29.70 24.00 -11.22
N VAL A 124 -28.93 24.73 -12.02
CA VAL A 124 -28.77 26.17 -11.87
C VAL A 124 -28.43 26.86 -13.20
N SER A 125 -28.92 28.09 -13.39
CA SER A 125 -28.54 28.97 -14.50
C SER A 125 -27.32 29.78 -14.13
N ALA A 126 -26.32 29.89 -15.03
CA ALA A 126 -25.11 30.68 -14.80
C ALA A 126 -25.36 32.19 -14.59
N THR A 127 -26.58 32.65 -14.88
CA THR A 127 -27.04 34.03 -14.63
C THR A 127 -27.57 34.23 -13.20
N ASP A 128 -27.57 33.20 -12.36
CA ASP A 128 -27.88 33.34 -10.93
C ASP A 128 -26.88 34.32 -10.29
N SER A 129 -27.37 35.21 -9.43
CA SER A 129 -26.54 36.25 -8.81
C SER A 129 -25.34 35.64 -8.10
N GLU A 130 -25.52 34.51 -7.42
CA GLU A 130 -24.46 33.82 -6.67
C GLU A 130 -23.33 33.31 -7.59
N LEU A 131 -23.67 32.91 -8.84
CA LEU A 131 -22.67 32.44 -9.81
C LEU A 131 -21.96 33.60 -10.52
N THR A 132 -22.64 34.74 -10.69
CA THR A 132 -22.05 35.91 -11.37
C THR A 132 -21.01 36.65 -10.53
N GLU A 133 -20.99 36.44 -9.22
CA GLU A 133 -20.02 37.07 -8.31
C GLU A 133 -18.62 36.44 -8.37
N SER A 134 -18.48 35.25 -8.95
CA SER A 134 -17.21 34.53 -9.06
C SER A 134 -16.61 34.61 -10.47
N ASP A 135 -15.67 35.53 -10.68
CA ASP A 135 -14.94 35.70 -11.96
C ASP A 135 -14.24 34.40 -12.41
N SER A 136 -13.72 33.60 -11.46
CA SER A 136 -13.05 32.34 -11.75
C SER A 136 -14.01 31.27 -12.24
N LEU A 137 -15.21 31.20 -11.66
CA LEU A 137 -16.28 30.30 -12.07
C LEU A 137 -16.85 30.69 -13.43
N GLN A 138 -17.17 31.99 -13.63
CA GLN A 138 -17.66 32.51 -14.90
C GLN A 138 -16.67 32.24 -16.04
N ARG A 139 -15.37 32.42 -15.79
CA ARG A 139 -14.33 32.07 -16.76
C ARG A 139 -14.30 30.56 -17.03
N ALA A 140 -14.39 29.72 -16.00
CA ALA A 140 -14.39 28.27 -16.18
C ALA A 140 -15.59 27.75 -16.99
N LEU A 141 -16.79 28.30 -16.72
CA LEU A 141 -18.01 27.98 -17.46
C LEU A 141 -17.92 28.46 -18.91
N SER A 142 -17.44 29.69 -19.14
CA SER A 142 -17.24 30.24 -20.48
C SER A 142 -16.24 29.43 -21.29
N ASP A 143 -15.09 29.06 -20.70
CA ASP A 143 -14.06 28.28 -21.37
C ASP A 143 -14.63 26.90 -21.75
N ALA A 144 -15.30 26.23 -20.82
CA ALA A 144 -15.93 24.93 -21.04
C ALA A 144 -17.01 24.97 -22.13
N ALA A 145 -17.93 25.95 -22.08
CA ALA A 145 -18.98 26.15 -23.08
C ALA A 145 -18.40 26.43 -24.49
N SER A 146 -17.21 27.04 -24.57
CA SER A 146 -16.49 27.26 -25.83
C SER A 146 -15.74 26.02 -26.36
N GLY A 147 -15.81 24.88 -25.65
CA GLY A 147 -15.14 23.64 -26.00
C GLY A 147 -13.71 23.51 -25.45
N THR A 148 -13.35 24.31 -24.45
CA THR A 148 -12.05 24.22 -23.76
C THR A 148 -12.28 23.74 -22.32
N PRO A 149 -12.14 22.42 -22.04
CA PRO A 149 -12.32 21.91 -20.69
C PRO A 149 -11.36 22.59 -19.70
N ARG A 150 -11.85 22.84 -18.50
CA ARG A 150 -11.05 23.44 -17.42
C ARG A 150 -11.01 22.52 -16.22
N GLU A 151 -9.85 22.47 -15.58
CA GLU A 151 -9.63 21.77 -14.32
C GLU A 151 -9.06 22.76 -13.31
N LEU A 152 -9.59 22.75 -12.09
CA LEU A 152 -9.03 23.44 -10.93
C LEU A 152 -8.67 22.40 -9.88
N GLN A 153 -7.42 22.40 -9.44
CA GLN A 153 -6.94 21.57 -8.35
C GLN A 153 -7.10 22.30 -7.02
N TYR A 154 -7.18 21.57 -5.91
CA TYR A 154 -7.30 22.16 -4.57
C TYR A 154 -6.21 23.20 -4.27
N GLU A 155 -5.02 23.02 -4.84
CA GLU A 155 -3.88 23.92 -4.70
C GLU A 155 -4.01 25.23 -5.50
N ASP A 156 -4.97 25.33 -6.42
CA ASP A 156 -5.19 26.53 -7.21
C ASP A 156 -5.91 27.61 -6.37
N GLU A 157 -5.42 28.85 -6.43
CA GLU A 157 -6.01 29.99 -5.68
C GLU A 157 -7.50 30.22 -5.98
N ALA A 158 -7.95 29.79 -7.16
CA ALA A 158 -9.34 29.90 -7.60
C ALA A 158 -10.26 28.80 -7.08
N PHE A 159 -9.74 27.70 -6.50
CA PHE A 159 -10.53 26.52 -6.17
C PHE A 159 -11.60 26.81 -5.12
N ASP A 160 -11.22 27.30 -3.94
CA ASP A 160 -12.15 27.53 -2.82
C ASP A 160 -13.24 28.53 -3.18
N SER A 161 -12.87 29.64 -3.84
CA SER A 161 -13.83 30.66 -4.27
C SER A 161 -14.81 30.16 -5.34
N THR A 162 -14.38 29.21 -6.18
CA THR A 162 -15.23 28.57 -7.19
C THR A 162 -16.16 27.56 -6.53
N LEU A 163 -15.67 26.77 -5.56
CA LEU A 163 -16.46 25.81 -4.81
C LEU A 163 -17.56 26.50 -3.98
N MET A 164 -17.23 27.57 -3.26
CA MET A 164 -18.20 28.33 -2.46
C MET A 164 -19.33 28.92 -3.30
N ALA A 165 -19.03 29.41 -4.51
CA ALA A 165 -20.05 29.92 -5.42
C ALA A 165 -20.96 28.80 -5.95
N LEU A 166 -20.41 27.60 -6.17
CA LEU A 166 -21.21 26.41 -6.54
C LEU A 166 -22.10 25.93 -5.39
N ASP A 167 -21.60 25.94 -4.15
CA ASP A 167 -22.39 25.61 -2.95
C ASP A 167 -23.57 26.59 -2.80
N ALA A 168 -23.30 27.90 -2.90
CA ALA A 168 -24.33 28.94 -2.81
C ALA A 168 -25.40 28.79 -3.91
N ALA A 169 -24.97 28.49 -5.13
CA ALA A 169 -25.85 28.35 -6.29
C ALA A 169 -26.71 27.09 -6.29
N THR A 170 -26.25 26.01 -5.64
CA THR A 170 -26.97 24.74 -5.58
C THR A 170 -27.82 24.57 -4.32
N ASP A 171 -27.73 25.53 -3.38
CA ASP A 171 -28.35 25.48 -2.04
C ASP A 171 -28.07 24.15 -1.31
N ASP A 172 -26.91 23.57 -1.57
CA ASP A 172 -26.47 22.27 -1.09
C ASP A 172 -24.93 22.21 -1.03
N GLU A 173 -24.39 21.29 -0.24
CA GLU A 173 -22.94 21.08 -0.16
C GLU A 173 -22.48 20.38 -1.45
N PHE A 174 -21.85 21.12 -2.37
CA PHE A 174 -21.33 20.59 -3.61
C PHE A 174 -19.96 19.92 -3.40
N GLY A 175 -19.15 20.46 -2.49
CA GLY A 175 -17.88 19.87 -2.04
C GLY A 175 -18.03 18.83 -0.93
N GLY A 176 -16.93 18.15 -0.58
CA GLY A 176 -16.88 17.25 0.59
C GLY A 176 -16.04 15.98 0.39
N ASP A 177 -16.43 14.92 1.09
CA ASP A 177 -15.76 13.60 1.05
C ASP A 177 -16.30 12.69 -0.08
N GLU A 178 -17.31 13.14 -0.83
CA GLU A 178 -17.91 12.40 -1.94
C GLU A 178 -17.74 13.16 -3.27
N SER A 179 -17.63 12.42 -4.37
CA SER A 179 -17.60 13.02 -5.70
C SER A 179 -19.01 13.34 -6.16
N ARG A 180 -19.20 14.51 -6.78
CA ARG A 180 -20.51 15.03 -7.20
C ARG A 180 -20.43 15.67 -8.57
N THR A 181 -21.56 15.67 -9.29
CA THR A 181 -21.69 16.31 -10.59
C THR A 181 -22.98 17.10 -10.64
N VAL A 182 -22.90 18.34 -11.13
CA VAL A 182 -24.05 19.21 -11.44
C VAL A 182 -23.95 19.71 -12.88
N TYR A 183 -25.06 20.16 -13.43
CA TYR A 183 -25.11 20.79 -14.75
C TYR A 183 -25.56 22.24 -14.60
N VAL A 184 -24.75 23.14 -15.14
CA VAL A 184 -24.98 24.59 -15.13
C VAL A 184 -25.30 25.03 -16.55
N ASP A 185 -26.40 25.73 -16.77
CA ASP A 185 -26.69 26.34 -18.07
C ASP A 185 -25.90 27.65 -18.21
N TYR A 186 -24.91 27.67 -19.11
CA TYR A 186 -24.15 28.87 -19.47
C TYR A 186 -24.57 29.34 -20.86
N GLU A 187 -25.37 30.42 -20.91
CA GLU A 187 -25.84 31.05 -22.16
C GLU A 187 -26.53 30.07 -23.14
N GLY A 188 -27.25 29.07 -22.63
CA GLY A 188 -27.93 28.04 -23.43
C GLY A 188 -27.06 26.82 -23.74
N THR A 189 -25.84 26.75 -23.18
CA THR A 189 -24.95 25.60 -23.28
C THR A 189 -24.83 24.91 -21.91
N PRO A 190 -25.27 23.65 -21.78
CA PRO A 190 -25.08 22.89 -20.55
C PRO A 190 -23.58 22.62 -20.32
N VAL A 191 -23.09 22.99 -19.14
CA VAL A 191 -21.73 22.71 -18.67
C VAL A 191 -21.82 21.72 -17.51
N GLU A 192 -21.19 20.56 -17.67
CA GLU A 192 -20.95 19.62 -16.58
C GLU A 192 -19.87 20.20 -15.65
N VAL A 193 -20.24 20.37 -14.38
CA VAL A 193 -19.30 20.70 -13.31
C VAL A 193 -19.20 19.50 -12.39
N ALA A 194 -18.02 18.88 -12.36
CA ALA A 194 -17.75 17.72 -11.55
C ALA A 194 -16.74 18.06 -10.44
N TYR A 195 -17.16 17.85 -9.20
CA TYR A 195 -16.28 17.79 -8.05
C TYR A 195 -15.81 16.35 -7.86
N GLU A 196 -14.52 16.11 -8.03
CA GLU A 196 -13.90 14.82 -7.78
C GLU A 196 -13.17 14.85 -6.43
N HIS A 197 -13.65 14.04 -5.49
CA HIS A 197 -12.91 13.71 -4.27
C HIS A 197 -12.16 12.40 -4.49
N ARG A 198 -10.83 12.47 -4.57
CA ARG A 198 -9.97 11.28 -4.49
C ARG A 198 -9.51 11.13 -3.05
N PRO A 199 -10.01 10.12 -2.32
CA PRO A 199 -9.55 9.87 -0.96
C PRO A 199 -8.05 9.56 -0.98
N PRO A 200 -7.35 9.75 0.15
CA PRO A 200 -5.94 9.39 0.24
C PRO A 200 -5.78 7.93 -0.19
N LEU A 201 -4.95 7.69 -1.21
CA LEU A 201 -4.55 6.34 -1.54
C LEU A 201 -3.58 5.89 -0.45
N TYR A 202 -3.86 4.71 0.10
CA TYR A 202 -2.88 3.91 0.80
C TYR A 202 -2.37 2.91 -0.22
N ALA A 203 -1.29 3.25 -0.92
CA ALA A 203 -0.60 2.24 -1.70
C ALA A 203 0.18 1.37 -0.72
N ASP A 204 -0.37 0.21 -0.36
CA ASP A 204 0.30 -0.78 0.48
C ASP A 204 1.42 -1.42 -0.33
N TYR A 205 2.67 -1.18 0.06
CA TYR A 205 3.82 -1.89 -0.45
C TYR A 205 4.60 -2.51 0.71
N ARG A 206 5.28 -3.62 0.42
CA ARG A 206 6.05 -4.37 1.40
C ARG A 206 7.52 -4.03 1.26
N VAL A 207 8.15 -3.72 2.38
CA VAL A 207 9.61 -3.58 2.47
C VAL A 207 10.13 -4.78 3.23
N GLU A 208 11.09 -5.47 2.64
CA GLU A 208 11.84 -6.53 3.29
C GLU A 208 13.15 -5.95 3.83
N ALA A 209 13.39 -6.16 5.11
CA ALA A 209 14.64 -5.87 5.78
C ALA A 209 15.35 -7.17 6.12
N TYR A 210 16.64 -7.23 5.80
CA TYR A 210 17.51 -8.37 6.04
C TYR A 210 18.44 -8.04 7.21
N TYR A 211 18.41 -8.88 8.22
CA TYR A 211 19.17 -8.72 9.45
C TYR A 211 20.26 -9.77 9.57
N TYR A 212 21.39 -9.37 10.13
CA TYR A 212 22.37 -10.28 10.69
C TYR A 212 22.67 -9.89 12.13
N VAL A 213 22.51 -10.85 13.02
CA VAL A 213 22.62 -10.66 14.46
C VAL A 213 23.70 -11.56 15.02
N THR A 214 24.62 -10.97 15.77
CA THR A 214 25.76 -11.65 16.40
C THR A 214 25.88 -11.22 17.85
N GLU A 215 26.78 -11.85 18.61
CA GLU A 215 27.14 -11.35 19.94
C GLU A 215 27.77 -9.94 19.89
N SER A 216 28.36 -9.57 18.75
CA SER A 216 29.04 -8.29 18.54
C SER A 216 28.13 -7.16 18.06
N GLY A 217 26.88 -7.45 17.66
CA GLY A 217 25.95 -6.43 17.16
C GLY A 217 24.86 -6.94 16.22
N VAL A 218 23.96 -6.01 15.84
CA VAL A 218 22.86 -6.17 14.89
C VAL A 218 23.15 -5.33 13.67
N TYR A 219 23.01 -5.92 12.48
CA TYR A 219 23.19 -5.23 11.21
C TYR A 219 21.97 -5.43 10.30
N ARG A 220 21.61 -4.41 9.52
CA ARG A 220 20.40 -4.37 8.69
C ARG A 220 20.68 -3.85 7.28
N THR A 221 20.07 -4.45 6.28
CA THR A 221 20.01 -3.92 4.91
C THR A 221 18.65 -4.18 4.28
N GLU A 222 18.18 -3.28 3.42
CA GLU A 222 16.97 -3.50 2.60
C GLU A 222 17.30 -4.11 1.23
N ASN A 223 18.59 -4.18 0.90
CA ASN A 223 19.03 -4.79 -0.33
C ASN A 223 19.34 -6.27 -0.10
N ARG A 224 18.47 -7.14 -0.61
CA ARG A 224 18.65 -8.61 -0.61
C ARG A 224 20.01 -9.07 -1.13
N SER A 225 20.64 -8.30 -2.01
CA SER A 225 21.92 -8.65 -2.64
C SER A 225 23.14 -8.22 -1.82
N VAL A 226 22.95 -7.47 -0.73
CA VAL A 226 24.00 -7.02 0.18
C VAL A 226 24.02 -7.97 1.38
N ASP A 227 25.21 -8.42 1.79
CA ASP A 227 25.33 -9.16 3.04
C ASP A 227 24.94 -8.22 4.20
N PRO A 228 23.98 -8.58 5.07
CA PRO A 228 23.58 -7.69 6.14
C PRO A 228 24.73 -7.30 7.07
N THR A 229 25.82 -8.07 7.16
CA THR A 229 27.04 -7.66 7.90
C THR A 229 27.64 -6.34 7.41
N ASP A 230 27.46 -6.04 6.13
CA ASP A 230 27.93 -4.80 5.49
C ASP A 230 26.86 -3.70 5.53
N GLY A 231 25.73 -3.97 6.18
CA GLY A 231 24.60 -3.08 6.33
C GLY A 231 24.76 -2.05 7.45
N LEU A 232 23.66 -1.37 7.74
CA LEU A 232 23.56 -0.40 8.83
C LEU A 232 23.61 -1.12 10.18
N SER A 233 24.49 -0.69 11.09
CA SER A 233 24.46 -1.14 12.50
C SER A 233 23.20 -0.62 13.20
N MET A 234 22.58 -1.52 13.93
CA MET A 234 21.34 -1.36 14.67
C MET A 234 21.56 -1.65 16.16
N ASP A 235 22.79 -1.55 16.65
CA ASP A 235 23.16 -1.94 18.03
C ASP A 235 22.37 -1.16 19.09
N TRP A 236 21.95 0.06 18.76
CA TRP A 236 21.05 0.87 19.57
C TRP A 236 19.71 0.18 19.88
N CYS A 237 19.30 -0.83 19.11
CA CYS A 237 18.03 -1.53 19.30
C CYS A 237 18.13 -2.69 20.30
N LEU A 238 19.32 -2.97 20.84
CA LEU A 238 19.56 -4.00 21.86
C LEU A 238 19.74 -3.45 23.29
N ASP A 239 19.82 -2.13 23.46
CA ASP A 239 20.14 -1.47 24.74
C ASP A 239 18.91 -1.21 25.66
N GLU A 240 17.82 -2.00 25.56
CA GLU A 240 16.63 -1.89 26.44
C GLU A 240 16.64 -2.86 27.64
#